data_AF-A0A256FAR3-F1
#
_entry.id   AF-A0A256FAR3-F1
#
_cell.length_a   1.000
_cell.length_b   1.000
_cell.length_c   1.000
_cell.angle_alpha   90.00
_cell.angle_beta   90.00
_cell.angle_gamma   90.00
#
_symmetry.space_group_name_H-M   'P 1'
#
loop_
_entity.id
_entity.type
_entity.pdbx_description
1 polymer ?
#
loop_
_entity_poly.entity_id
_entity_poly.type
_entity_poly.pdbx_seq_one_letter_code
_entity_poly.pdbx_strand_id
1 'polypeptide(L)'
;MPTLTRILVLLAVIAAIVYGAMFSLANFVKPVTHEITVEIPASKLKQTVVAPPPVPAPASAPSETVTDGQTDGSDTADKQE
;
A
#
# COMPACT_ATOMS: atom_id res chain seq x y z
N MET A 1 40.97 31.36 -44.80
CA MET A 1 40.16 32.58 -44.99
C MET A 1 39.55 32.96 -43.64
N PRO A 2 39.88 34.11 -43.07
CA PRO A 2 39.46 34.51 -41.71
C PRO A 2 37.94 34.55 -41.48
N THR A 3 37.12 34.52 -42.53
CA THR A 3 35.66 34.46 -42.48
C THR A 3 35.10 33.16 -41.89
N LEU A 4 35.61 31.98 -42.28
CA LEU A 4 35.08 30.69 -41.80
C LEU A 4 35.36 30.50 -40.30
N THR A 5 36.60 30.74 -39.86
CA THR A 5 36.98 30.61 -38.45
C THR A 5 36.16 31.53 -37.55
N ARG A 6 35.86 32.75 -38.01
CA ARG A 6 34.99 33.68 -37.26
C ARG A 6 33.57 33.17 -37.09
N ILE A 7 32.98 32.57 -38.12
CA ILE A 7 31.64 31.98 -38.05
C ILE A 7 31.61 30.81 -37.06
N LEU A 8 32.62 29.92 -37.11
CA LEU A 8 32.71 28.81 -36.17
C LEU A 8 32.87 29.27 -34.72
N VAL A 9 33.73 30.27 -34.47
CA VAL A 9 33.90 30.85 -33.14
C VAL A 9 32.60 31.47 -32.65
N LEU A 10 31.89 32.21 -33.50
CA LEU A 10 30.58 32.77 -33.15
C LEU A 10 29.58 31.68 -32.75
N LEU A 11 29.49 30.59 -33.52
CA LEU A 11 28.62 29.46 -33.19
C LEU A 11 29.02 28.79 -31.87
N ALA A 12 30.33 28.60 -31.64
CA ALA A 12 30.82 28.02 -30.39
C ALA A 12 30.46 28.90 -29.19
N VAL A 13 30.56 30.22 -29.32
CA VAL A 13 30.15 31.16 -28.25
C VAL A 13 28.65 31.08 -27.99
N ILE A 14 27.82 31.07 -29.03
CA ILE A 14 26.36 30.94 -28.87
C ILE A 14 26.01 29.61 -28.18
N ALA A 15 26.59 28.51 -28.64
CA ALA A 15 26.39 27.20 -28.05
C ALA A 15 26.82 27.16 -26.58
N ALA A 16 27.98 27.76 -26.26
CA ALA A 16 28.47 27.86 -24.89
C ALA A 16 27.54 28.69 -23.99
N ILE A 17 26.96 29.79 -24.49
CA ILE A 17 26.00 30.60 -23.75
C ILE A 17 24.72 29.81 -23.47
N VAL A 18 24.14 29.18 -24.50
CA VAL A 18 22.89 28.40 -24.36
C VAL A 18 23.10 27.22 -23.41
N TYR A 19 24.15 26.44 -23.64
CA TYR A 19 24.48 25.30 -22.79
C TYR A 19 24.83 25.75 -21.37
N GLY A 20 25.61 26.82 -21.22
CA GLY A 20 25.99 27.38 -19.93
C GLY A 20 24.78 27.89 -19.14
N ALA A 21 23.84 28.56 -19.79
CA ALA A 21 22.59 28.98 -19.18
C ALA A 21 21.78 27.78 -18.71
N MET A 22 21.64 26.74 -19.54
CA MET A 22 20.89 25.53 -19.18
C MET A 22 21.56 24.77 -18.03
N PHE A 23 22.88 24.60 -18.10
CA PHE A 23 23.68 23.97 -17.05
C PHE A 23 23.57 24.73 -15.73
N SER A 24 23.63 26.06 -15.78
CA SER A 24 23.48 26.90 -14.59
C SER A 24 22.10 26.72 -13.97
N LEU A 25 21.03 26.71 -14.78
CA LEU A 25 19.68 26.48 -14.28
C LEU A 25 19.54 25.10 -13.63
N ALA A 26 20.05 24.05 -14.27
CA ALA A 26 19.93 22.69 -13.77
C ALA A 26 20.66 22.45 -12.44
N ASN A 27 21.80 23.11 -12.22
CA ASN A 27 22.64 22.88 -11.04
C ASN A 27 22.37 23.86 -9.89
N PHE A 28 22.03 25.11 -10.20
CA PHE A 28 21.92 26.16 -9.19
C PHE A 28 20.47 26.46 -8.79
N VAL A 29 19.47 25.99 -9.55
CA VAL A 29 18.06 26.14 -9.18
C VAL A 29 17.58 24.88 -8.46
N LYS A 30 17.14 25.06 -7.22
CA LYS A 30 16.53 23.98 -6.43
C LYS A 30 15.03 23.88 -6.73
N PRO A 31 14.49 22.69 -7.00
CA PRO A 31 13.05 22.51 -7.15
C PRO A 31 12.35 22.73 -5.80
N VAL A 32 11.24 23.47 -5.82
CA VAL A 32 10.41 23.69 -4.64
C VAL A 32 9.40 22.55 -4.52
N THR A 33 9.52 21.76 -3.46
CA THR A 33 8.53 20.73 -3.14
C THR A 33 7.38 21.38 -2.37
N HIS A 34 6.15 21.24 -2.88
CA HIS A 34 4.94 21.67 -2.19
C HIS A 34 4.10 20.46 -1.82
N GLU A 35 3.38 20.57 -0.70
CA GLU A 35 2.42 19.54 -0.30
C GLU A 35 1.25 19.55 -1.28
N ILE A 36 0.93 18.38 -1.84
CA ILE A 36 -0.24 18.17 -2.69
C ILE A 36 -1.22 17.30 -1.92
N THR A 37 -2.29 17.91 -1.41
CA THR A 37 -3.41 17.16 -0.83
C THR A 37 -4.32 16.69 -1.96
N VAL A 38 -4.33 15.39 -2.22
CA VAL A 38 -5.29 14.79 -3.15
C VAL A 38 -6.44 14.23 -2.33
N GLU A 39 -7.64 14.80 -2.51
CA GLU A 39 -8.86 14.21 -1.97
C GLU A 39 -9.15 12.90 -2.72
N ILE A 40 -9.15 11.78 -2.01
CA ILE A 40 -9.48 10.47 -2.59
C ILE A 40 -10.98 10.24 -2.38
N PRO A 41 -11.80 10.25 -3.45
CA PRO A 41 -13.22 9.98 -3.32
C PRO A 41 -13.43 8.55 -2.82
N ALA A 42 -14.35 8.35 -1.87
CA ALA A 42 -14.66 7.03 -1.31
C ALA A 42 -15.02 6.00 -2.39
N SER A 43 -15.61 6.44 -3.51
CA SER A 43 -15.92 5.59 -4.67
C SER A 43 -14.70 4.94 -5.33
N LYS A 44 -13.48 5.42 -5.07
CA LYS A 44 -12.22 4.87 -5.58
C LYS A 44 -11.50 3.96 -4.56
N LEU A 45 -11.97 3.87 -3.33
CA LEU A 45 -11.38 3.04 -2.28
C LEU A 45 -11.85 1.59 -2.41
N LYS A 46 -10.95 0.68 -2.82
CA LYS A 46 -11.17 -0.76 -2.74
C LYS A 46 -10.72 -1.25 -1.35
N GLN A 47 -11.59 -1.12 -0.35
CA GLN A 47 -11.36 -1.72 0.97
C GLN A 47 -11.57 -3.23 0.87
N THR A 48 -10.50 -3.97 0.55
CA THR A 48 -10.50 -5.41 0.77
C THR A 48 -10.45 -5.62 2.28
N VAL A 49 -11.61 -5.91 2.88
CA VAL A 49 -11.70 -6.44 4.24
C VAL A 49 -10.90 -7.74 4.25
N VAL A 50 -9.70 -7.72 4.81
CA VAL A 50 -8.97 -8.94 5.15
C VAL A 50 -9.89 -9.69 6.10
N ALA A 51 -10.47 -10.79 5.62
CA ALA A 51 -11.30 -11.63 6.46
C ALA A 51 -10.51 -11.94 7.74
N PRO A 52 -11.12 -11.85 8.94
CA PRO A 52 -10.52 -12.40 10.13
C PRO A 52 -10.00 -13.81 9.79
N PRO A 53 -8.75 -14.14 10.15
CA PRO A 53 -8.18 -15.46 9.85
C PRO A 53 -9.21 -16.52 10.27
N PRO A 54 -9.43 -17.57 9.47
CA PRO A 54 -10.42 -18.59 9.79
C PRO A 54 -10.14 -19.05 11.21
N VAL A 55 -11.07 -18.70 12.10
CA VAL A 55 -11.04 -19.19 13.48
C VAL A 55 -10.95 -20.70 13.33
N PRO A 56 -9.90 -21.35 13.88
CA PRO A 56 -9.65 -22.76 13.66
C PRO A 56 -10.95 -23.51 13.85
N ALA A 57 -11.42 -24.13 12.77
CA ALA A 57 -12.55 -25.03 12.85
C ALA A 57 -12.27 -25.99 14.01
N PRO A 58 -13.22 -26.23 14.92
CA PRO A 58 -13.07 -27.28 15.91
C PRO A 58 -12.79 -28.59 15.17
N ALA A 59 -11.51 -28.95 15.11
CA ALA A 59 -11.09 -30.24 14.62
C ALA A 59 -11.56 -31.27 15.64
N SER A 60 -12.33 -32.25 15.15
CA SER A 60 -12.61 -33.53 15.79
C SER A 60 -13.72 -33.54 16.85
N ALA A 61 -14.93 -33.83 16.41
CA ALA A 61 -15.77 -34.83 17.09
C ALA A 61 -16.48 -35.66 16.00
N PRO A 62 -16.02 -36.88 15.73
CA PRO A 62 -16.72 -37.79 14.83
C PRO A 62 -17.98 -38.34 15.52
N SER A 63 -18.91 -38.74 14.66
CA SER A 63 -19.91 -39.78 14.86
C SER A 63 -21.34 -39.33 15.15
N GLU A 64 -22.13 -39.53 14.10
CA GLU A 64 -23.58 -39.63 14.05
C GLU A 64 -24.11 -40.78 14.95
N THR A 65 -25.32 -40.58 15.47
CA THR A 65 -26.39 -41.58 15.78
C THR A 65 -26.00 -42.96 16.31
N VAL A 66 -26.32 -43.29 17.57
CA VAL A 66 -26.80 -44.63 17.99
C VAL A 66 -27.74 -44.54 19.21
N THR A 67 -28.85 -45.27 19.11
CA THR A 67 -29.98 -45.50 20.02
C THR A 67 -29.64 -46.25 21.32
N ASP A 68 -30.58 -46.20 22.28
CA ASP A 68 -30.93 -47.20 23.32
C ASP A 68 -30.27 -47.17 24.71
N GLY A 69 -31.13 -47.36 25.74
CA GLY A 69 -30.80 -47.88 27.07
C GLY A 69 -30.91 -46.87 28.22
N GLN A 70 -32.03 -46.74 28.93
CA GLN A 70 -32.46 -47.60 30.05
C GLN A 70 -31.63 -47.41 31.34
N THR A 71 -32.34 -47.04 32.43
CA THR A 71 -32.06 -47.26 33.88
C THR A 71 -30.82 -46.55 34.46
N ASP A 72 -30.73 -46.11 35.71
CA ASP A 72 -31.45 -46.40 36.95
C ASP A 72 -31.02 -45.38 38.02
N GLY A 73 -31.79 -45.26 39.10
CA GLY A 73 -31.31 -44.78 40.41
C GLY A 73 -31.36 -43.26 40.61
N SER A 74 -32.33 -42.68 41.32
CA SER A 74 -32.40 -42.66 42.80
C SER A 74 -31.05 -42.35 43.46
N ASP A 75 -30.86 -41.14 43.98
CA ASP A 75 -30.74 -40.93 45.43
C ASP A 75 -30.65 -39.44 45.81
N THR A 76 -31.56 -39.04 46.69
CA THR A 76 -31.39 -38.14 47.85
C THR A 76 -30.33 -37.03 47.82
N ALA A 77 -30.81 -35.78 47.80
CA ALA A 77 -30.27 -34.67 48.60
C ALA A 77 -31.41 -33.65 48.83
N ASP A 78 -32.00 -33.61 50.02
CA ASP A 78 -31.71 -32.61 51.07
C ASP A 78 -32.12 -31.19 50.60
N LYS A 79 -33.30 -30.64 50.94
CA LYS A 79 -33.76 -30.07 52.23
C LYS A 79 -33.89 -28.53 52.09
N GLN A 80 -34.90 -27.96 52.76
CA GLN A 80 -35.08 -26.52 53.09
C GLN A 80 -35.66 -25.67 51.94
N GLU A 81 -36.78 -24.94 52.03
CA GLU A 81 -37.78 -24.60 53.05
C GLU A 81 -39.14 -24.39 52.35
#